data_AF-A0AAV8ZWP9-F1
#
_entry.id   AF-A0AAV8ZWP9-F1
#
_cell.length_a   1.000
_cell.length_b   1.000
_cell.length_c   1.000
_cell.angle_alpha   90.00
_cell.angle_beta   90.00
_cell.angle_gamma   90.00
#
_symmetry.space_group_name_H-M   'P 1'
#
loop_
_entity.id
_entity.type
_entity.pdbx_description
1 polymer ?
#
loop_
_entity_poly.entity_id
_entity_poly.type
_entity_poly.pdbx_seq_one_letter_code
_entity_poly.pdbx_strand_id
1 'polypeptide(L)'
;MFLGYFWGNLAQEKVREDLYTGIYDEARWMSREQYAMKKINLAKYLEPVIEESDIVKYVARRYEENIRETIVVNEFMTIKKLLQYLKRVDDRNTPGRKNFI
;
A
#
# COMPACT_ATOMS: atom_id res chain seq x y z
N MET A 1 -23.38 -9.77 -18.55
CA MET A 1 -21.96 -9.59 -18.91
C MET A 1 -21.11 -9.95 -17.69
N PHE A 2 -20.16 -10.87 -17.82
CA PHE A 2 -19.39 -11.48 -16.70
C PHE A 2 -18.67 -10.45 -15.81
N LEU A 3 -18.10 -9.38 -16.40
CA LEU A 3 -17.37 -8.32 -15.69
C LEU A 3 -18.24 -7.53 -14.71
N GLY A 4 -19.46 -7.14 -15.08
CA GLY A 4 -20.34 -6.40 -14.16
C GLY A 4 -20.84 -7.22 -12.97
N TYR A 5 -20.85 -8.55 -13.10
CA TYR A 5 -21.25 -9.45 -12.02
C TYR A 5 -20.14 -9.62 -10.97
N PHE A 6 -18.88 -9.74 -11.40
CA PHE A 6 -17.72 -9.95 -10.50
C PHE A 6 -16.96 -8.67 -10.12
N TRP A 7 -17.00 -7.63 -10.96
CA TRP A 7 -16.37 -6.32 -10.75
C TRP A 7 -17.38 -5.17 -10.79
N GLY A 8 -18.60 -5.44 -10.34
CA GLY A 8 -19.64 -4.42 -10.20
C GLY A 8 -19.41 -3.48 -9.02
N ASN A 9 -20.33 -2.52 -8.84
CA ASN A 9 -20.23 -1.47 -7.82
C ASN A 9 -19.90 -1.99 -6.42
N LEU A 10 -20.59 -3.05 -5.97
CA LEU A 10 -20.38 -3.64 -4.65
C LEU A 10 -18.95 -4.17 -4.45
N ALA A 11 -18.36 -4.78 -5.48
CA ALA A 11 -17.00 -5.29 -5.41
C ALA A 11 -15.99 -4.14 -5.33
N GLN A 12 -16.18 -3.10 -6.15
CA GLN A 12 -15.35 -1.91 -6.13
C GLN A 12 -15.47 -1.13 -4.81
N GLU A 13 -16.67 -1.08 -4.22
CA GLU A 13 -16.91 -0.40 -2.95
C GLU A 13 -16.21 -1.10 -1.79
N LYS A 14 -16.20 -2.44 -1.77
CA LYS A 14 -15.38 -3.21 -0.82
C LYS A 14 -13.88 -2.92 -0.97
N VAL A 15 -13.39 -2.76 -2.19
CA VAL A 15 -11.99 -2.40 -2.43
C VAL A 15 -11.69 -0.97 -1.95
N ARG A 16 -12.63 -0.02 -2.14
CA ARG A 16 -12.49 1.34 -1.57
C ARG A 16 -12.46 1.34 -0.06
N GLU A 17 -13.39 0.63 0.55
CA GLU A 17 -13.45 0.47 2.01
C GLU A 17 -12.11 -0.09 2.51
N ASP A 18 -11.64 -1.19 1.93
CA ASP A 18 -10.38 -1.83 2.27
C ASP A 18 -9.15 -0.92 2.06
N LEU A 19 -9.18 -0.06 1.05
CA LEU A 19 -8.14 0.96 0.79
C LEU A 19 -8.19 2.11 1.82
N TYR A 20 -9.39 2.52 2.25
CA TYR A 20 -9.59 3.69 3.11
C TYR A 20 -9.58 3.39 4.60
N THR A 21 -9.85 2.15 5.01
CA THR A 21 -9.98 1.77 6.42
C THR A 21 -8.94 0.76 6.87
N GLY A 22 -8.42 -0.09 5.97
CA GLY A 22 -7.53 -1.18 6.34
C GLY A 22 -6.19 -0.70 6.91
N ILE A 23 -5.79 -1.18 8.09
CA ILE A 23 -4.51 -0.81 8.73
C ILE A 23 -3.48 -1.92 8.47
N TYR A 24 -2.22 -1.53 8.24
CA TYR A 24 -1.14 -2.50 8.16
C TYR A 24 -0.92 -3.16 9.53
N ASP A 25 -0.85 -4.49 9.54
CA ASP A 25 -0.70 -5.30 10.74
C ASP A 25 0.56 -6.16 10.60
N GLU A 26 1.60 -5.79 11.33
CA GLU A 26 2.91 -6.46 11.32
C GLU A 26 2.81 -7.90 11.85
N ALA A 27 1.80 -8.23 12.69
CA ALA A 27 1.59 -9.58 13.22
C ALA A 27 1.07 -10.57 12.15
N ARG A 28 0.66 -10.08 10.97
CA ARG A 28 0.16 -10.93 9.87
C ARG A 28 1.25 -11.51 8.96
N TRP A 29 2.51 -11.46 9.39
CA TRP A 29 3.65 -12.06 8.67
C TRP A 29 3.78 -11.59 7.21
N MET A 30 3.36 -10.36 6.93
CA MET A 30 3.39 -9.75 5.61
C MET A 30 4.28 -8.51 5.65
N SER A 31 5.17 -8.36 4.67
CA SER A 31 6.00 -7.16 4.58
C SER A 31 5.15 -5.93 4.25
N ARG A 32 5.62 -4.74 4.63
CA ARG A 32 4.95 -3.47 4.30
C ARG A 32 4.87 -3.32 2.77
N GLU A 33 5.92 -3.71 2.05
CA GLU A 33 5.92 -3.72 0.58
C GLU A 33 4.80 -4.62 0.00
N GLN A 34 4.66 -5.84 0.51
CA GLN A 34 3.63 -6.79 0.05
C GLN A 34 2.21 -6.27 0.33
N TYR A 35 1.99 -5.71 1.52
CA TYR A 35 0.72 -5.10 1.87
C TYR A 35 0.38 -3.94 0.92
N ALA A 36 1.31 -3.01 0.71
CA ALA A 36 1.14 -1.91 -0.23
C ALA A 36 0.80 -2.40 -1.64
N MET A 37 1.56 -3.38 -2.17
CA MET A 37 1.30 -3.92 -3.50
C MET A 37 -0.11 -4.50 -3.63
N LYS A 38 -0.60 -5.23 -2.63
CA LYS A 38 -1.95 -5.79 -2.63
C LYS A 38 -3.01 -4.69 -2.77
N LYS A 39 -2.89 -3.61 -1.99
CA LYS A 39 -3.82 -2.47 -2.04
C LYS A 39 -3.75 -1.73 -3.36
N ILE A 40 -2.53 -1.45 -3.83
CA ILE A 40 -2.28 -0.71 -5.07
C ILE A 40 -2.82 -1.47 -6.29
N ASN A 41 -2.61 -2.78 -6.35
CA ASN A 41 -3.07 -3.59 -7.47
C ASN A 41 -4.59 -3.59 -7.60
N LEU A 42 -5.32 -3.54 -6.49
CA LEU A 42 -6.78 -3.45 -6.52
C LEU A 42 -7.26 -2.03 -6.82
N ALA A 43 -6.60 -1.02 -6.24
CA ALA A 43 -6.97 0.40 -6.40
C ALA A 43 -6.85 0.89 -7.85
N LYS A 44 -5.90 0.36 -8.62
CA LYS A 44 -5.68 0.72 -10.04
C LYS A 44 -6.87 0.41 -10.96
N TYR A 45 -7.76 -0.49 -10.56
CA TYR A 45 -8.91 -0.91 -11.36
C TYR A 45 -10.25 -0.37 -10.83
N LEU A 46 -10.21 0.55 -9.87
CA LEU A 46 -11.41 1.22 -9.37
C LEU A 46 -11.94 2.23 -10.41
N GLU A 47 -13.26 2.37 -10.47
CA GLU A 47 -13.94 3.35 -11.31
C GLU A 47 -14.80 4.28 -10.45
N PRO A 48 -14.51 5.59 -10.37
CA PRO A 48 -13.53 6.32 -11.18
C PRO A 48 -12.09 5.97 -10.82
N VAL A 49 -11.21 6.11 -11.83
CA VAL A 49 -9.77 5.90 -11.67
C VAL A 49 -9.24 6.89 -10.64
N ILE A 50 -8.47 6.36 -9.68
CA ILE A 50 -7.81 7.17 -8.66
C ILE A 50 -6.40 7.51 -9.16
N GLU A 51 -6.03 8.78 -9.04
CA GLU A 51 -4.68 9.24 -9.35
C GLU A 51 -3.63 8.49 -8.51
N GLU A 52 -2.49 8.17 -9.14
CA GLU A 52 -1.42 7.40 -8.50
C GLU A 52 -0.96 8.04 -7.19
N SER A 53 -0.83 9.36 -7.18
CA SER A 53 -0.43 10.13 -5.99
C SER A 53 -1.41 10.01 -4.83
N ASP A 54 -2.72 9.88 -5.12
CA ASP A 54 -3.73 9.72 -4.09
C ASP A 54 -3.77 8.28 -3.59
N ILE A 55 -3.58 7.28 -4.47
CA ILE A 55 -3.36 5.89 -4.04
C ILE A 55 -2.19 5.83 -3.05
N VAL A 56 -1.08 6.50 -3.35
CA VAL A 56 0.08 6.55 -2.45
C VAL A 56 -0.29 7.15 -1.10
N LYS A 57 -1.01 8.28 -1.06
CA LYS A 57 -1.47 8.90 0.19
C LYS A 57 -2.40 7.99 0.99
N TYR A 58 -3.35 7.32 0.33
CA TYR A 58 -4.29 6.42 1.00
C TYR A 58 -3.57 5.24 1.64
N VAL A 59 -2.64 4.63 0.90
CA VAL A 59 -1.83 3.51 1.39
C VAL A 59 -0.86 3.96 2.49
N ALA A 60 -0.25 5.14 2.37
CA ALA A 60 0.66 5.68 3.39
C ALA A 60 -0.02 5.88 4.74
N ARG A 61 -1.29 6.31 4.76
CA ARG A 61 -2.10 6.48 5.98
C ARG A 61 -2.33 5.19 6.76
N ARG A 62 -2.00 4.03 6.18
CA ARG A 62 -2.21 2.70 6.80
C ARG A 62 -1.03 2.24 7.64
N TYR A 63 0.09 2.95 7.58
CA TYR A 63 1.28 2.66 8.36
C TYR A 63 1.39 3.56 9.59
N GLU A 64 2.35 3.24 10.44
CA GLU A 64 2.74 4.00 11.61
C GLU A 64 3.11 5.46 11.25
N GLU A 65 2.95 6.36 12.23
CA GLU A 65 3.10 7.80 12.05
C GLU A 65 4.43 8.19 11.41
N ASN A 66 5.54 7.62 11.89
CA ASN A 66 6.88 7.88 11.39
C ASN A 66 7.04 7.56 9.88
N ILE A 67 6.43 6.46 9.43
CA ILE A 67 6.45 6.05 8.01
C ILE A 67 5.60 7.02 7.21
N ARG A 68 4.40 7.34 7.70
CA ARG A 68 3.48 8.28 7.06
C ARG A 68 4.10 9.68 6.90
N GLU A 69 4.67 10.23 7.97
CA GLU A 69 5.35 11.53 7.96
C GLU A 69 6.49 11.54 6.96
N THR A 70 7.33 10.49 6.93
CA THR A 70 8.43 10.39 5.97
C THR A 70 7.93 10.44 4.52
N ILE A 71 6.86 9.71 4.21
CA ILE A 71 6.26 9.69 2.86
C ILE A 71 5.72 11.07 2.47
N VAL A 72 5.08 11.78 3.40
CA VAL A 72 4.52 13.12 3.18
C VAL A 72 5.63 14.15 2.99
N VAL A 73 6.61 14.20 3.91
CA VAL A 73 7.72 15.16 3.89
C VAL A 73 8.58 15.00 2.63
N ASN A 74 8.78 13.77 2.15
CA ASN A 74 9.57 13.51 0.96
C ASN A 74 8.74 13.52 -0.35
N GLU A 75 7.47 13.92 -0.27
CA GLU A 75 6.55 14.04 -1.41
C GLU A 75 6.59 12.82 -2.34
N PHE A 76 6.35 11.64 -1.77
CA PHE A 76 6.27 10.43 -2.60
C PHE A 76 4.99 10.45 -3.43
N MET A 77 5.14 10.85 -4.69
CA MET A 77 4.03 10.94 -5.65
C MET A 77 3.86 9.68 -6.50
N THR A 78 4.77 8.70 -6.38
CA THR A 78 4.75 7.48 -7.20
C THR A 78 4.78 6.21 -6.35
N ILE A 79 4.07 5.19 -6.82
CA ILE A 79 4.05 3.84 -6.24
C ILE A 79 5.47 3.30 -6.13
N LYS A 80 6.31 3.53 -7.14
CA LYS A 80 7.70 3.07 -7.14
C LYS A 80 8.50 3.62 -5.96
N LYS A 81 8.39 4.93 -5.68
CA LYS A 81 9.09 5.55 -4.54
C LYS A 81 8.58 4.99 -3.21
N LEU A 82 7.25 4.84 -3.08
CA LEU A 82 6.63 4.24 -1.91
C LEU A 82 7.16 2.82 -1.65
N LEU A 83 7.10 1.93 -2.63
CA LEU A 83 7.53 0.53 -2.48
C LEU A 83 9.02 0.42 -2.15
N GLN A 84 9.88 1.21 -2.81
CA GLN A 84 11.31 1.25 -2.50
C GLN A 84 11.59 1.67 -1.06
N TYR A 85 10.84 2.64 -0.55
CA TYR A 85 10.98 3.08 0.84
C TYR A 85 10.50 2.02 1.83
N LEU A 86 9.32 1.45 1.63
CA LEU A 86 8.77 0.42 2.53
C LEU A 86 9.69 -0.80 2.59
N LYS A 87 10.23 -1.23 1.45
CA LYS A 87 11.23 -2.30 1.39
C LYS A 87 12.48 -1.98 2.23
N ARG A 88 13.00 -0.75 2.15
CA ARG A 88 14.15 -0.32 2.97
C ARG A 88 13.83 -0.29 4.46
N VAL A 89 12.59 0.04 4.85
CA VAL A 89 12.14 0.00 6.24
C VAL A 89 12.13 -1.45 6.74
N ASP A 90 11.54 -2.36 5.97
CA ASP A 90 11.49 -3.79 6.32
C ASP A 90 12.90 -4.41 6.39
N ASP A 91 13.80 -4.07 5.45
CA ASP A 91 15.19 -4.52 5.44
C ASP A 91 15.97 -4.05 6.68
N ARG A 92 15.69 -2.83 7.19
CA ARG A 92 16.29 -2.29 8.42
C ARG A 92 15.74 -2.94 9.69
N ASN A 93 14.45 -3.27 9.68
CA ASN A 93 13.74 -3.90 10.79
C ASN A 93 13.97 -5.42 10.88
N THR A 94 14.65 -6.02 9.90
CA THR A 94 15.05 -7.44 9.93
C THR A 94 16.45 -7.57 10.56
N PRO A 95 16.59 -7.95 11.85
CA PRO A 95 17.89 -8.22 12.47
C PRO A 95 18.46 -9.54 11.94
N GLY A 96 19.01 -9.54 10.73
CA GLY A 96 19.54 -10.78 10.12
C GLY A 96 20.46 -10.64 8.91
N ARG A 97 20.67 -9.42 8.39
CA ARG A 97 21.62 -9.19 7.27
C ARG A 97 22.79 -8.29 7.65
N LYS A 98 23.36 -8.52 8.84
CA LYS A 98 24.72 -8.08 9.16
C LYS A 98 25.62 -9.32 9.24
N ASN A 99 26.56 -9.38 8.30
CA ASN A 99 27.76 -10.24 8.24
C ASN A 99 27.53 -11.73 7.96
N PHE A 100 27.57 -12.08 6.68
CA PHE A 100 28.32 -13.27 6.27
C PHE A 100 29.40 -12.83 5.28
N ILE A 101 30.62 -12.85 5.82
CA ILE A 101 31.95 -12.84 5.18
C ILE A 101 32.39 -11.52 4.55
#